data_AF-A0A560MAH9-F1
#
_entry.id   AF-A0A560MAH9-F1
#
_cell.length_a   1.000
_cell.length_b   1.000
_cell.length_c   1.000
_cell.angle_alpha   90.00
_cell.angle_beta   90.00
_cell.angle_gamma   90.00
#
_symmetry.space_group_name_H-M   'P 1'
#
loop_
_entity.id
_entity.type
_entity.pdbx_description
1 polymer ?
#
loop_
_entity_poly.entity_id
_entity_poly.type
_entity_poly.pdbx_seq_one_letter_code
_entity_poly.pdbx_strand_id
1 'polypeptide(L)'
;MANEGQSFAAQVSAWASAEMERAEAVYQTAAQTVANEVRTPVAAGGRMPVKTGNLRRSLMASTSAMPTIIEGKQEFTDNPVELVIAGAQLGGTIYLGFQAAYAARMNYGFVGQDSLGRSYNQAGFGFVDAVAQRWPQIVAEAETTVRGRFEGGSQPA
;
A
#
# COMPACT_ATOMS: atom_id res chain seq x y z
N MET A 1 31.34 -13.27 -0.84
CA MET A 1 32.50 -13.94 -1.46
C MET A 1 32.14 -14.25 -2.91
N ALA A 2 32.91 -13.73 -3.87
CA ALA A 2 32.77 -14.16 -5.26
C ALA A 2 33.07 -15.67 -5.30
N ASN A 3 32.19 -16.45 -5.90
CA ASN A 3 32.37 -17.89 -6.05
C ASN A 3 33.58 -18.15 -6.97
N GLU A 4 34.76 -18.35 -6.37
CA GLU A 4 35.99 -18.79 -7.03
C GLU A 4 35.74 -20.18 -7.66
N GLY A 5 35.26 -20.19 -8.90
CA GLY A 5 34.89 -21.41 -9.63
C GLY A 5 33.73 -21.25 -10.62
N GLN A 6 32.99 -20.13 -10.57
CA GLN A 6 31.94 -19.84 -11.56
C GLN A 6 32.50 -19.06 -12.76
N SER A 7 32.05 -19.42 -13.96
CA SER A 7 32.35 -18.65 -15.17
C SER A 7 31.83 -17.21 -15.02
N PHE A 8 32.46 -16.26 -15.72
CA PHE A 8 31.97 -14.88 -15.74
C PHE A 8 30.49 -14.79 -16.15
N ALA A 9 30.06 -15.61 -17.11
CA ALA A 9 28.65 -15.69 -17.52
C ALA A 9 27.72 -16.08 -16.37
N ALA A 10 28.11 -17.03 -15.52
CA ALA A 10 27.33 -17.42 -14.34
C ALA A 10 27.25 -16.28 -13.31
N GLN A 11 28.34 -15.52 -13.13
CA GLN A 11 28.36 -14.36 -12.22
C GLN A 11 27.43 -13.25 -12.72
N VAL A 12 27.44 -12.95 -14.02
CA VAL A 12 26.54 -11.95 -14.62
C VAL A 12 25.08 -12.40 -14.50
N SER A 13 24.79 -13.69 -14.73
CA SER A 13 23.43 -14.23 -14.57
C SER A 13 22.95 -14.11 -13.12
N ALA A 14 23.79 -14.46 -12.14
CA ALA A 14 23.44 -14.35 -10.73
C ALA A 14 23.17 -12.89 -10.32
N TRP A 15 24.00 -11.96 -10.81
CA TRP A 15 23.79 -10.53 -10.58
C TRP A 15 22.45 -10.06 -11.17
N ALA A 16 22.13 -10.44 -12.41
CA ALA A 16 20.89 -10.05 -13.07
C ALA A 16 19.65 -10.58 -12.34
N SER A 17 19.67 -11.84 -11.89
CA SER A 17 18.60 -12.42 -11.08
C SER A 17 18.41 -11.66 -9.77
N ALA A 18 19.51 -11.37 -9.07
CA ALA A 18 19.44 -10.63 -7.82
C ALA A 18 18.92 -9.19 -8.00
N GLU A 19 19.16 -8.56 -9.16
CA GLU A 19 18.62 -7.23 -9.46
C GLU A 19 17.11 -7.26 -9.69
N MET A 20 16.59 -8.29 -10.34
CA MET A 20 15.15 -8.49 -10.51
C MET A 20 14.44 -8.70 -9.16
N GLU A 21 15.04 -9.52 -8.28
CA GLU A 21 14.54 -9.72 -6.91
C GLU A 21 14.55 -8.41 -6.10
N ARG A 22 15.59 -7.58 -6.25
CA ARG A 22 15.64 -6.25 -5.61
C ARG A 22 14.54 -5.33 -6.12
N ALA A 23 14.33 -5.27 -7.43
CA ALA A 23 13.28 -4.44 -8.02
C ALA A 23 11.88 -4.88 -7.55
N GLU A 24 11.63 -6.18 -7.46
CA GLU A 24 10.39 -6.73 -6.90
C GLU A 24 10.22 -6.37 -5.42
N ALA A 25 11.28 -6.48 -4.62
CA ALA A 25 11.25 -6.07 -3.23
C ALA A 25 10.93 -4.57 -3.05
N VAL A 26 11.43 -3.69 -3.93
CA VAL A 26 11.09 -2.25 -3.92
C VAL A 26 9.61 -2.05 -4.26
N TYR A 27 9.13 -2.72 -5.30
CA TYR A 27 7.71 -2.68 -5.70
C TYR A 27 6.77 -3.07 -4.56
N GLN A 28 7.03 -4.22 -3.92
CA GLN A 28 6.24 -4.72 -2.80
C GLN A 28 6.36 -3.81 -1.56
N THR A 29 7.57 -3.32 -1.26
CA THR A 29 7.80 -2.41 -0.13
C THR A 29 7.04 -1.09 -0.33
N ALA A 30 7.08 -0.51 -1.53
CA ALA A 30 6.35 0.71 -1.85
C ALA A 30 4.82 0.52 -1.71
N ALA A 31 4.29 -0.59 -2.24
CA ALA A 31 2.86 -0.92 -2.11
C ALA A 31 2.46 -1.13 -0.63
N GLN A 32 3.30 -1.78 0.16
CA GLN A 32 3.07 -1.94 1.60
C GLN A 32 3.07 -0.60 2.33
N THR A 33 3.98 0.32 1.98
CA THR A 33 3.99 1.67 2.54
C THR A 33 2.71 2.42 2.19
N VAL A 34 2.25 2.38 0.94
CA VAL A 34 0.96 2.97 0.55
C VAL A 34 -0.18 2.39 1.40
N ALA A 35 -0.28 1.06 1.50
CA ALA A 35 -1.32 0.39 2.27
C ALA A 35 -1.29 0.79 3.76
N ASN A 36 -0.10 1.00 4.33
CA ASN A 36 0.05 1.44 5.71
C ASN A 36 -0.35 2.91 5.89
N GLU A 37 0.15 3.80 5.03
CA GLU A 37 -0.08 5.23 5.15
C GLU A 37 -1.53 5.64 4.93
N VAL A 38 -2.24 5.02 3.97
CA VAL A 38 -3.67 5.30 3.76
C VAL A 38 -4.50 4.89 4.99
N ARG A 39 -3.98 3.99 5.83
CA ARG A 39 -4.61 3.54 7.08
C ARG A 39 -4.14 4.29 8.31
N THR A 40 -3.16 5.20 8.21
CA THR A 40 -2.61 5.93 9.36
C THR A 40 -3.66 6.89 9.94
N PRO A 41 -4.08 6.70 11.21
CA PRO A 41 -5.11 7.53 11.83
C PRO A 41 -4.70 9.00 11.93
N VAL A 42 -5.69 9.90 11.93
CA VAL A 42 -5.46 11.34 12.21
C VAL A 42 -4.73 11.57 13.53
N ALA A 43 -5.09 10.82 14.58
CA ALA A 43 -4.43 10.90 15.89
C ALA A 43 -2.95 10.49 15.87
N ALA A 44 -2.50 9.78 14.82
CA ALA A 44 -1.12 9.37 14.61
C ALA A 44 -0.43 10.20 13.50
N GLY A 45 -0.99 11.36 13.14
CA GLY A 45 -0.43 12.26 12.12
C GLY A 45 -0.81 11.92 10.67
N GLY A 46 -1.64 10.90 10.45
CA GLY A 46 -2.17 10.57 9.14
C GLY A 46 -3.48 11.29 8.82
N ARG A 47 -4.27 10.72 7.91
CA ARG A 47 -5.56 11.28 7.47
C ARG A 47 -6.74 10.32 7.61
N MET A 48 -6.52 9.07 8.01
CA MET A 48 -7.60 8.09 8.16
C MET A 48 -8.51 8.45 9.35
N PRO A 49 -9.81 8.72 9.14
CA PRO A 49 -10.73 8.92 10.24
C PRO A 49 -11.03 7.60 10.93
N VAL A 50 -10.89 7.57 12.26
CA VAL A 50 -11.14 6.38 13.07
C VAL A 50 -12.21 6.69 14.11
N LYS A 51 -13.37 6.05 13.96
CA LYS A 51 -14.42 6.01 15.00
C LYS A 51 -14.48 4.62 15.66
N THR A 52 -14.78 3.59 14.88
CA THR A 52 -14.79 2.17 15.32
C THR A 52 -13.66 1.33 14.70
N GLY A 53 -12.84 1.96 13.85
CA GLY A 53 -11.84 1.28 13.02
C GLY A 53 -12.40 0.58 11.78
N ASN A 54 -13.72 0.48 11.61
CA ASN A 54 -14.35 -0.27 10.52
C ASN A 54 -13.91 0.18 9.12
N LEU A 55 -13.81 1.50 8.88
CA LEU A 55 -13.33 2.03 7.61
C LEU A 55 -11.91 1.55 7.31
N ARG A 56 -11.02 1.65 8.30
CA ARG A 56 -9.62 1.22 8.20
C ARG A 56 -9.50 -0.27 7.85
N ARG A 57 -10.33 -1.12 8.47
CA ARG A 57 -10.38 -2.57 8.22
C ARG A 57 -10.96 -2.92 6.85
N SER A 58 -11.78 -2.03 6.27
CA SER A 58 -12.38 -2.26 4.95
C SER A 58 -11.41 -2.14 3.77
N LEU A 59 -10.13 -1.82 4.00
CA LEU A 59 -9.12 -1.86 2.96
C LEU A 59 -8.93 -3.31 2.50
N MET A 60 -8.98 -3.53 1.20
CA MET A 60 -8.72 -4.80 0.55
C MET A 60 -7.65 -4.61 -0.52
N ALA A 61 -6.85 -5.65 -0.74
CA ALA A 61 -5.89 -5.72 -1.83
C ALA A 61 -6.31 -6.78 -2.86
N SER A 62 -5.96 -6.56 -4.12
CA SER A 62 -6.20 -7.49 -5.20
C SER A 62 -5.18 -7.29 -6.31
N THR A 63 -4.79 -8.36 -7.01
CA THR A 63 -3.92 -8.30 -8.20
C THR A 63 -4.71 -8.46 -9.51
N SER A 64 -6.02 -8.73 -9.43
CA SER A 64 -6.85 -9.00 -10.60
C SER A 64 -7.76 -7.84 -11.01
N ALA A 65 -8.31 -7.12 -10.03
CA ALA A 65 -9.24 -6.02 -10.25
C ALA A 65 -9.38 -5.13 -9.01
N MET A 66 -9.85 -3.90 -9.20
CA MET A 66 -10.16 -2.97 -8.11
C MET A 66 -11.22 -3.55 -7.15
N PRO A 67 -10.95 -3.64 -5.83
CA PRO A 67 -11.97 -4.04 -4.86
C PRO A 67 -13.19 -3.11 -4.90
N THR A 68 -14.37 -3.71 -4.96
CA THR A 68 -15.63 -2.96 -5.03
C THR A 68 -16.20 -2.68 -3.65
N ILE A 69 -17.06 -1.65 -3.58
CA ILE A 69 -17.89 -1.37 -2.42
C ILE A 69 -18.82 -2.55 -2.14
N ILE A 70 -19.01 -2.86 -0.85
CA ILE A 70 -19.99 -3.84 -0.38
C ILE A 70 -21.12 -3.09 0.33
N GLU A 71 -22.25 -2.92 -0.37
CA GLU A 71 -23.43 -2.26 0.16
C GLU A 71 -24.03 -3.02 1.36
N GLY A 72 -24.56 -2.27 2.33
CA GLY A 72 -25.19 -2.85 3.53
C GLY A 72 -24.25 -3.54 4.52
N LYS A 73 -22.96 -3.73 4.19
CA LYS A 73 -21.99 -4.34 5.09
C LYS A 73 -21.58 -3.35 6.18
N GLN A 74 -22.10 -3.57 7.39
CA GLN A 74 -21.85 -2.71 8.54
C GLN A 74 -20.49 -2.98 9.19
N GLU A 75 -19.96 -4.21 9.11
CA GLU A 75 -18.73 -4.59 9.78
C GLU A 75 -17.74 -5.34 8.86
N PHE A 76 -16.49 -4.88 8.88
CA PHE A 76 -15.34 -5.47 8.20
C PHE A 76 -14.36 -6.03 9.23
N THR A 77 -13.83 -7.21 8.93
CA THR A 77 -12.65 -7.79 9.58
C THR A 77 -11.39 -7.34 8.86
N ASP A 78 -10.23 -7.52 9.47
CA ASP A 78 -8.96 -7.24 8.80
C ASP A 78 -8.80 -8.18 7.58
N ASN A 79 -8.48 -7.59 6.43
CA ASN A 79 -8.17 -8.32 5.21
C ASN A 79 -6.66 -8.58 5.12
N PRO A 80 -6.22 -9.69 4.49
CA PRO A 80 -4.81 -10.05 4.37
C PRO A 80 -4.10 -9.23 3.26
N VAL A 81 -4.13 -7.89 3.37
CA VAL A 81 -3.56 -6.96 2.40
C VAL A 81 -2.07 -7.24 2.17
N GLU A 82 -1.35 -7.47 3.27
CA GLU A 82 0.08 -7.74 3.30
C GLU A 82 0.45 -9.01 2.51
N LEU A 83 -0.38 -10.06 2.59
CA LEU A 83 -0.15 -11.33 1.86
C LEU A 83 -0.36 -11.16 0.36
N VAL A 84 -1.36 -10.38 -0.05
CA VAL A 84 -1.59 -10.08 -1.47
C VAL A 84 -0.43 -9.28 -2.04
N ILE A 85 0.08 -8.29 -1.30
CA ILE A 85 1.24 -7.49 -1.72
C ILE A 85 2.49 -8.36 -1.82
N ALA A 86 2.75 -9.23 -0.83
CA ALA A 86 3.91 -10.12 -0.84
C ALA A 86 3.89 -11.14 -1.99
N GLY A 87 2.69 -11.56 -2.43
CA GLY A 87 2.52 -12.44 -3.59
C GLY A 87 2.46 -11.71 -4.94
N ALA A 88 2.52 -10.38 -4.96
CA ALA A 88 2.41 -9.61 -6.18
C ALA A 88 3.74 -9.60 -6.95
N GLN A 89 3.66 -9.78 -8.26
CA GLN A 89 4.81 -9.85 -9.15
C GLN A 89 5.19 -8.48 -9.71
N LEU A 90 6.50 -8.23 -9.82
CA LEU A 90 7.00 -7.03 -10.48
C LEU A 90 6.42 -6.88 -11.90
N GLY A 91 5.98 -5.67 -12.24
CA GLY A 91 5.31 -5.36 -13.51
C GLY A 91 3.80 -5.61 -13.50
N GLY A 92 3.27 -6.26 -12.46
CA GLY A 92 1.83 -6.38 -12.22
C GLY A 92 1.21 -5.11 -11.64
N THR A 93 -0.13 -5.09 -11.55
CA THR A 93 -0.87 -4.04 -10.85
C THR A 93 -1.40 -4.58 -9.52
N ILE A 94 -1.09 -3.87 -8.42
CA ILE A 94 -1.76 -4.07 -7.13
C ILE A 94 -2.86 -3.03 -7.00
N TYR A 95 -4.08 -3.48 -6.78
CA TYR A 95 -5.23 -2.64 -6.45
C TYR A 95 -5.41 -2.60 -4.93
N LEU A 96 -5.51 -1.39 -4.37
CA LEU A 96 -5.84 -1.15 -2.98
C LEU A 96 -7.16 -0.37 -2.93
N GLY A 97 -8.21 -0.98 -2.41
CA GLY A 97 -9.57 -0.41 -2.43
C GLY A 97 -10.26 -0.53 -1.09
N PHE A 98 -10.90 0.55 -0.63
CA PHE A 98 -11.78 0.51 0.54
C PHE A 98 -13.17 0.03 0.13
N GLN A 99 -13.69 -0.96 0.84
CA GLN A 99 -14.97 -1.61 0.51
C GLN A 99 -16.17 -1.02 1.27
N ALA A 100 -15.96 -0.20 2.30
CA ALA A 100 -17.06 0.44 3.03
C ALA A 100 -17.77 1.49 2.16
N ALA A 101 -19.09 1.42 2.02
CA ALA A 101 -19.88 2.33 1.17
C ALA A 101 -19.67 3.82 1.48
N TYR A 102 -19.41 4.17 2.74
CA TYR A 102 -19.16 5.54 3.16
C TYR A 102 -17.70 6.00 2.95
N ALA A 103 -16.79 5.15 2.45
CA ALA A 103 -15.38 5.48 2.29
C ALA A 103 -15.14 6.66 1.35
N ALA A 104 -15.79 6.69 0.18
CA ALA A 104 -15.68 7.79 -0.78
C ALA A 104 -16.15 9.13 -0.16
N ARG A 105 -17.27 9.09 0.58
CA ARG A 105 -17.78 10.26 1.32
C ARG A 105 -16.79 10.73 2.38
N MET A 106 -16.09 9.83 3.07
CA MET A 106 -15.05 10.22 4.03
C MET A 106 -13.82 10.79 3.33
N ASN A 107 -13.42 10.26 2.17
CA ASN A 107 -12.27 10.74 1.44
C ASN A 107 -12.52 12.14 0.84
N TYR A 108 -13.60 12.28 0.06
CA TYR A 108 -13.88 13.50 -0.71
C TYR A 108 -14.72 14.53 0.04
N GLY A 109 -15.38 14.13 1.13
CA GLY A 109 -16.35 14.97 1.82
C GLY A 109 -17.73 14.90 1.18
N PHE A 110 -18.67 15.67 1.74
CA PHE A 110 -20.03 15.78 1.23
C PHE A 110 -20.67 17.09 1.67
N VAL A 111 -21.21 17.81 0.70
CA VAL A 111 -22.06 18.98 0.92
C VAL A 111 -23.42 18.69 0.28
N GLY A 112 -24.48 18.71 1.08
CA GLY A 112 -25.82 18.41 0.59
C GLY A 112 -26.80 18.02 1.69
N GLN A 113 -28.05 17.78 1.30
CA GLN A 113 -29.12 17.37 2.18
C GLN A 113 -29.39 15.87 2.00
N ASP A 114 -29.59 15.11 3.08
CA ASP A 114 -29.99 13.71 2.96
C ASP A 114 -31.50 13.52 2.75
N SER A 115 -31.93 12.27 2.55
CA SER A 115 -33.35 11.92 2.36
C SER A 115 -34.25 12.24 3.56
N LEU A 116 -33.68 12.58 4.72
CA LEU A 116 -34.40 13.02 5.93
C LEU A 116 -34.38 14.54 6.09
N GLY A 117 -33.87 15.28 5.11
CA GLY A 117 -33.83 16.74 5.15
C GLY A 117 -32.67 17.31 5.98
N ARG A 118 -31.69 16.50 6.39
CA ARG A 118 -30.55 16.96 7.18
C ARG A 118 -29.46 17.53 6.27
N SER A 119 -29.07 18.78 6.49
CA SER A 119 -27.97 19.42 5.76
C SER A 119 -26.63 19.00 6.33
N TYR A 120 -25.72 18.61 5.44
CA TYR A 120 -24.34 18.25 5.74
C TYR A 120 -23.41 19.22 5.04
N ASN A 121 -22.39 19.65 5.77
CA ASN A 121 -21.20 20.31 5.25
C ASN A 121 -19.99 19.62 5.86
N GLN A 122 -19.64 18.47 5.29
CA GLN A 122 -18.55 17.63 5.76
C GLN A 122 -17.36 17.77 4.82
N ALA A 123 -16.25 18.31 5.33
CA ALA A 123 -14.98 18.28 4.61
C ALA A 123 -14.45 16.85 4.47
N GLY A 124 -13.82 16.55 3.34
CA GLY A 124 -13.14 15.28 3.09
C GLY A 124 -11.84 15.18 3.88
N PHE A 125 -11.50 13.96 4.27
CA PHE A 125 -10.22 13.67 4.93
C PHE A 125 -9.06 13.53 3.94
N GLY A 126 -9.34 13.23 2.66
CA GLY A 126 -8.32 13.12 1.60
C GLY A 126 -7.23 12.08 1.88
N PHE A 127 -7.55 11.00 2.60
CA PHE A 127 -6.56 10.00 3.03
C PHE A 127 -6.02 9.15 1.87
N VAL A 128 -6.77 8.99 0.77
CA VAL A 128 -6.26 8.35 -0.44
C VAL A 128 -5.44 9.35 -1.25
N ASP A 129 -6.01 10.52 -1.53
CA ASP A 129 -5.39 11.53 -2.41
C ASP A 129 -4.05 12.02 -1.86
N ALA A 130 -3.95 12.20 -0.54
CA ALA A 130 -2.71 12.59 0.11
C ALA A 130 -1.58 11.57 -0.05
N VAL A 131 -1.88 10.28 0.04
CA VAL A 131 -0.87 9.22 -0.11
C VAL A 131 -0.52 9.04 -1.58
N ALA A 132 -1.49 9.18 -2.47
CA ALA A 132 -1.24 9.18 -3.91
C ALA A 132 -0.26 10.28 -4.33
N GLN A 133 -0.38 11.49 -3.75
CA GLN A 133 0.57 12.59 -3.98
C GLN A 133 1.98 12.29 -3.48
N ARG A 134 2.14 11.41 -2.47
CA ARG A 134 3.43 10.99 -1.93
C ARG A 134 4.07 9.84 -2.68
N TRP A 135 3.44 9.31 -3.74
CA TRP A 135 3.93 8.13 -4.44
C TRP A 135 5.42 8.21 -4.84
N PRO A 136 5.92 9.31 -5.44
CA PRO A 136 7.35 9.40 -5.77
C PRO A 136 8.28 9.27 -4.55
N GLN A 137 7.90 9.86 -3.42
CA GLN A 137 8.66 9.78 -2.17
C GLN A 137 8.61 8.38 -1.58
N ILE A 138 7.44 7.73 -1.58
CA ILE A 138 7.26 6.37 -1.09
C ILE A 138 8.15 5.39 -1.86
N VAL A 139 8.25 5.54 -3.18
CA VAL A 139 9.14 4.70 -4.01
C VAL A 139 10.61 4.93 -3.64
N ALA A 140 11.05 6.18 -3.47
CA ALA A 140 12.42 6.50 -3.06
C ALA A 140 12.77 5.96 -1.65
N GLU A 141 11.83 6.05 -0.71
CA GLU A 141 11.96 5.49 0.64
C GLU A 141 12.03 3.95 0.59
N ALA A 142 11.22 3.31 -0.26
CA ALA A 142 11.24 1.87 -0.47
C ALA A 142 12.57 1.40 -1.07
N GLU A 143 13.10 2.12 -2.07
CA GLU A 143 14.42 1.87 -2.66
C GLU A 143 15.51 1.94 -1.60
N THR A 144 15.55 3.01 -0.80
CA THR A 144 16.52 3.19 0.29
C THR A 144 16.44 2.05 1.30
N THR A 145 15.22 1.67 1.68
CA THR A 145 14.96 0.58 2.63
C THR A 145 15.49 -0.75 2.10
N VAL A 146 15.17 -1.09 0.85
CA VAL A 146 15.60 -2.36 0.24
C VAL A 146 17.11 -2.38 0.08
N ARG A 147 17.72 -1.30 -0.43
CA ARG A 147 19.18 -1.17 -0.54
C ARG A 147 19.87 -1.39 0.81
N GLY A 148 19.38 -0.74 1.87
CA GLY A 148 19.93 -0.88 3.21
C GLY A 148 19.89 -2.30 3.77
N ARG A 149 18.89 -3.12 3.41
CA ARG A 149 18.83 -4.54 3.79
C ARG A 149 19.98 -5.35 3.18
N PHE A 150 20.31 -5.07 1.93
CA PHE A 150 21.38 -5.78 1.21
C PHE A 150 22.77 -5.29 1.63
N GLU A 151 22.94 -3.99 1.87
CA GLU A 151 24.21 -3.43 2.35
C GLU A 151 24.52 -3.84 3.81
N GLY A 152 23.51 -3.86 4.69
CA GLY A 152 23.66 -4.28 6.09
C GLY A 152 23.90 -5.79 6.26
N GLY A 153 23.41 -6.63 5.34
CA GLY A 153 23.68 -8.07 5.32
C GLY A 153 25.03 -8.46 4.71
N SER A 154 25.79 -7.49 4.18
CA SER A 154 27.07 -7.71 3.50
C SER A 154 28.31 -7.48 4.37
N GLN A 155 28.16 -7.22 5.67
CA GLN A 155 29.32 -7.11 6.57
C GLN A 155 29.96 -8.50 6.78
N PRO A 156 31.25 -8.68 6.42
CA PRO A 156 31.94 -9.94 6.66
C PRO A 156 32.19 -10.12 8.16
N ALA A 157 31.90 -11.33 8.66
CA ALA A 157 32.56 -11.84 9.87
C ALA A 157 34.01 -12.20 9.56
#